data_AF-A0A420R0Q8-F1
#
_entry.id   AF-A0A420R0Q8-F1
#
_cell.length_a   1.000
_cell.length_b   1.000
_cell.length_c   1.000
_cell.angle_alpha   90.00
_cell.angle_beta   90.00
_cell.angle_gamma   90.00
#
_symmetry.space_group_name_H-M   'P 1'
#
loop_
_entity.id
_entity.type
_entity.pdbx_description
1 polymer ?
#
loop_
_entity_poly.entity_id
_entity_poly.type
_entity_poly.pdbx_seq_one_letter_code
_entity_poly.pdbx_strand_id
1 'polypeptide(L)'
;MTGVETLIGDVKYSNDFPDDYVTLYSSTLKNITGDLLMYGAGGKITKTPGDLNITLPALRAVGGLGAYWGWGDVSVNTDPKLNIPKGFQISSGASQSAAGNLYLNVTYTYSIGVSGVDFQASGGALFTSSAEKVEREIMIFGNSGLERVVLDDLKFVNYTVDIKSNSDLDYISLSLSEVGLLRVKENGRDTHLSVPNLKKLGGRSDPGTHTSGGDSGGIFRDLVNASLPSLTEVHGDDVDWFKGKLNFTSNFFSELSLPSLRTANCTLGIDENIALNDFSIPRLNYVKDLQIHDNPRLLNFTANLLKKADNINMTGPFTNVEFFGLEVITGDFYLAGDKTMDCSWFDEHFLNDIVQGSYKCVGNHTKPATERKPSTPTDEADLRDKESEQGGSSSSGGEEGSGSGSDSGLSTGAKAGIGAGVGVAGLILLGLGAGFLIGKKTKRLPGAIAHTSDSGYQKAELDGDAKPSGGVKEAHSVEASEMQDTGKSELPVNQVRAELAG
;
A
#
# COMPACT_ATOMS: atom_id res chain seq x y z
N MET A 1 -33.63 12.03 16.22
CA MET A 1 -33.64 13.06 17.28
C MET A 1 -33.93 14.40 16.63
N THR A 2 -34.95 15.13 17.04
CA THR A 2 -35.26 16.47 16.51
C THR A 2 -35.25 17.49 17.65
N GLY A 3 -34.72 18.69 17.40
CA GLY A 3 -34.65 19.77 18.39
C GLY A 3 -33.46 19.70 19.35
N VAL A 4 -32.67 18.62 19.33
CA VAL A 4 -31.40 18.52 20.07
C VAL A 4 -30.28 19.05 19.18
N GLU A 5 -29.56 20.07 19.64
CA GLU A 5 -28.41 20.64 18.93
C GLU A 5 -27.06 20.07 19.38
N THR A 6 -26.94 19.71 20.67
CA THR A 6 -25.68 19.21 21.25
C THR A 6 -25.96 18.02 22.16
N LEU A 7 -25.16 16.97 22.02
CA LEU A 7 -25.08 15.86 22.97
C LEU A 7 -23.75 15.94 23.75
N ILE A 8 -23.84 15.78 25.07
CA ILE A 8 -22.68 15.80 25.96
C ILE A 8 -22.31 14.37 26.31
N GLY A 9 -21.05 14.01 26.09
CA GLY A 9 -20.50 12.69 26.34
C GLY A 9 -20.63 11.74 25.15
N ASP A 10 -20.38 10.45 25.41
CA ASP A 10 -20.43 9.41 24.40
C ASP A 10 -21.87 8.97 24.12
N VAL A 11 -22.16 8.70 22.85
CA VAL A 11 -23.37 8.05 22.37
C VAL A 11 -22.97 6.65 21.92
N LYS A 12 -23.45 5.63 22.64
CA LYS A 12 -23.18 4.23 22.32
C LYS A 12 -24.47 3.51 22.01
N TYR A 13 -24.50 2.78 20.92
CA TYR A 13 -25.60 1.90 20.55
C TYR A 13 -25.06 0.48 20.38
N SER A 14 -25.76 -0.50 20.94
CA SER A 14 -25.44 -1.92 20.79
C SER A 14 -26.65 -2.63 20.20
N ASN A 15 -26.47 -3.28 19.06
CA ASN A 15 -27.53 -4.00 18.39
C ASN A 15 -27.69 -5.40 19.02
N ASP A 16 -28.58 -5.50 19.99
CA ASP A 16 -28.96 -6.78 20.60
C ASP A 16 -29.82 -7.65 19.65
N PHE A 17 -30.31 -7.08 18.55
CA PHE A 17 -31.18 -7.74 17.57
C PHE A 17 -30.49 -7.81 16.21
N PRO A 18 -29.77 -8.91 15.91
CA PRO A 18 -28.84 -8.96 14.78
C PRO A 18 -29.45 -8.61 13.42
N ASP A 19 -30.75 -8.83 13.23
CA ASP A 19 -31.44 -8.64 11.95
C ASP A 19 -32.02 -7.21 11.79
N ASP A 20 -31.94 -6.38 12.82
CA ASP A 20 -32.63 -5.09 12.84
C ASP A 20 -31.89 -4.04 12.01
N TYR A 21 -32.65 -3.38 11.15
CA TYR A 21 -32.20 -2.19 10.45
C TYR A 21 -32.18 -0.99 11.41
N VAL A 22 -31.03 -0.35 11.54
CA VAL A 22 -30.79 0.75 12.48
C VAL A 22 -30.55 2.03 11.70
N THR A 23 -31.40 3.04 11.93
CA THR A 23 -31.17 4.40 11.42
C THR A 23 -30.97 5.39 12.56
N LEU A 24 -29.81 6.05 12.55
CA LEU A 24 -29.57 7.22 13.37
C LEU A 24 -29.74 8.48 12.53
N TYR A 25 -30.85 9.18 12.75
CA TYR A 25 -31.19 10.41 12.03
C TYR A 25 -31.36 11.61 12.97
N SER A 26 -30.74 12.73 12.58
CA SER A 26 -30.98 14.04 13.19
C SER A 26 -30.65 15.18 12.22
N SER A 27 -31.63 16.06 11.98
CA SER A 27 -31.45 17.27 11.17
C SER A 27 -31.03 18.50 11.97
N THR A 28 -30.97 18.40 13.31
CA THR A 28 -30.65 19.53 14.19
C THR A 28 -29.37 19.35 15.00
N LEU A 29 -28.89 18.10 15.13
CA LEU A 29 -27.71 17.79 15.94
C LEU A 29 -26.46 18.34 15.26
N LYS A 30 -25.83 19.33 15.90
CA LYS A 30 -24.62 20.00 15.40
C LYS A 30 -23.35 19.44 16.04
N ASN A 31 -23.42 18.99 17.29
CA ASN A 31 -22.23 18.59 18.06
C ASN A 31 -22.48 17.38 18.98
N ILE A 32 -21.50 16.48 19.04
CA ILE A 32 -21.39 15.43 20.05
C ILE A 32 -20.02 15.58 20.72
N THR A 33 -19.97 15.90 22.02
CA THR A 33 -18.68 16.19 22.66
C THR A 33 -17.84 14.93 22.91
N GLY A 34 -18.47 13.77 22.99
CA GLY A 34 -17.81 12.46 23.07
C GLY A 34 -17.94 11.67 21.77
N ASP A 35 -17.89 10.36 21.88
CA ASP A 35 -17.81 9.46 20.73
C ASP A 35 -19.18 8.96 20.30
N LEU A 36 -19.43 8.85 19.00
CA LEU A 36 -20.58 8.15 18.44
C LEU A 36 -20.14 6.74 18.01
N LEU A 37 -20.52 5.73 18.77
CA LEU A 37 -20.09 4.35 18.60
C LEU A 37 -21.30 3.44 18.38
N MET A 38 -21.36 2.81 17.20
CA MET A 38 -22.43 1.90 16.79
C MET A 38 -21.88 0.47 16.74
N TYR A 39 -22.33 -0.37 17.65
CA TYR A 39 -21.93 -1.78 17.75
C TYR A 39 -23.04 -2.65 17.18
N GLY A 40 -22.74 -3.45 16.16
CA GLY A 40 -23.69 -4.40 15.58
C GLY A 40 -23.63 -5.75 16.29
N ALA A 41 -24.03 -6.80 15.59
CA ALA A 41 -24.14 -8.13 16.15
C ALA A 41 -22.76 -8.76 16.46
N GLY A 42 -22.50 -9.05 17.74
CA GLY A 42 -21.31 -9.81 18.15
C GLY A 42 -21.49 -11.33 18.01
N GLY A 43 -20.44 -12.05 17.58
CA GLY A 43 -20.40 -13.51 17.56
C GLY A 43 -20.91 -14.17 16.28
N LYS A 44 -21.07 -15.51 16.29
CA LYS A 44 -21.61 -16.26 15.14
C LYS A 44 -23.10 -15.95 14.97
N ILE A 45 -23.39 -15.05 14.04
CA ILE A 45 -24.73 -14.65 13.64
C ILE A 45 -25.32 -15.76 12.75
N THR A 46 -26.48 -16.30 13.12
CA THR A 46 -27.17 -17.34 12.32
C THR A 46 -28.13 -16.75 11.28
N LYS A 47 -28.22 -15.43 11.23
CA LYS A 47 -29.16 -14.67 10.43
C LYS A 47 -28.47 -13.49 9.77
N THR A 48 -29.06 -12.99 8.69
CA THR A 48 -28.52 -11.85 7.93
C THR A 48 -28.50 -10.62 8.83
N PRO A 49 -27.34 -9.97 9.00
CA PRO A 49 -27.26 -8.78 9.84
C PRO A 49 -28.06 -7.63 9.23
N GLY A 50 -28.70 -6.81 10.06
CA GLY A 50 -29.39 -5.60 9.63
C GLY A 50 -28.42 -4.47 9.29
N ASP A 51 -28.88 -3.50 8.49
CA ASP A 51 -28.03 -2.40 8.03
C ASP A 51 -27.95 -1.27 9.06
N LEU A 52 -26.84 -0.53 9.02
CA LEU A 52 -26.61 0.70 9.78
C LEU A 52 -26.59 1.90 8.85
N ASN A 53 -27.53 2.82 9.05
CA ASN A 53 -27.57 4.10 8.37
C ASN A 53 -27.42 5.27 9.36
N ILE A 54 -26.33 6.01 9.26
CA ILE A 54 -26.09 7.23 10.02
C ILE A 54 -26.28 8.43 9.09
N THR A 55 -27.36 9.20 9.28
CA THR A 55 -27.65 10.39 8.49
C THR A 55 -27.79 11.61 9.39
N LEU A 56 -26.73 12.44 9.43
CA LEU A 56 -26.61 13.57 10.36
C LEU A 56 -26.22 14.87 9.61
N PRO A 57 -27.12 15.45 8.78
CA PRO A 57 -26.82 16.57 7.88
C PRO A 57 -26.63 17.94 8.56
N ALA A 58 -26.70 18.02 9.89
CA ALA A 58 -26.35 19.23 10.62
C ALA A 58 -25.08 19.08 11.45
N LEU A 59 -24.55 17.85 11.55
CA LEU A 59 -23.41 17.54 12.40
C LEU A 59 -22.16 18.21 11.84
N ARG A 60 -21.42 18.87 12.73
CA ARG A 60 -20.17 19.56 12.39
C ARG A 60 -18.99 18.99 13.16
N ALA A 61 -19.23 18.50 14.37
CA ALA A 61 -18.21 17.94 15.24
C ALA A 61 -18.74 16.74 16.02
N VAL A 62 -17.90 15.73 16.14
CA VAL A 62 -18.11 14.52 16.97
C VAL A 62 -16.73 14.09 17.47
N GLY A 63 -16.59 13.70 18.73
CA GLY A 63 -15.30 13.28 19.30
C GLY A 63 -14.63 12.19 18.45
N GLY A 64 -15.25 11.02 18.38
CA GLY A 64 -14.87 9.91 17.50
C GLY A 64 -16.12 9.33 16.82
N LEU A 65 -15.96 8.79 15.61
CA LEU A 65 -17.06 8.15 14.87
C LEU A 65 -16.69 6.70 14.56
N GLY A 66 -17.50 5.77 15.07
CA GLY A 66 -17.18 4.35 15.00
C GLY A 66 -18.37 3.47 14.64
N ALA A 67 -18.18 2.55 13.70
CA ALA A 67 -19.08 1.42 13.45
C ALA A 67 -18.31 0.11 13.60
N TYR A 68 -18.80 -0.77 14.47
CA TYR A 68 -18.10 -1.97 14.89
C TYR A 68 -18.99 -3.19 14.72
N TRP A 69 -18.46 -4.19 14.00
CA TRP A 69 -18.87 -5.60 13.85
C TRP A 69 -20.35 -5.90 13.56
N GLY A 70 -20.59 -6.84 12.64
CA GLY A 70 -21.91 -7.46 12.44
C GLY A 70 -22.99 -6.51 11.93
N TRP A 71 -22.67 -5.72 10.90
CA TRP A 71 -23.62 -4.88 10.17
C TRP A 71 -23.81 -5.38 8.72
N GLY A 72 -25.05 -5.44 8.23
CA GLY A 72 -25.37 -5.93 6.88
C GLY A 72 -24.84 -5.01 5.79
N ASP A 73 -25.00 -3.70 5.98
CA ASP A 73 -24.41 -2.62 5.21
C ASP A 73 -24.16 -1.44 6.15
N VAL A 74 -23.03 -0.73 6.00
CA VAL A 74 -22.72 0.48 6.77
C VAL A 74 -22.71 1.69 5.86
N SER A 75 -23.64 2.61 6.10
CA SER A 75 -23.75 3.89 5.41
C SER A 75 -23.60 5.06 6.38
N VAL A 76 -22.71 5.99 6.07
CA VAL A 76 -22.49 7.23 6.82
C VAL A 76 -22.66 8.41 5.88
N ASN A 77 -23.66 9.24 6.14
CA ASN A 77 -23.95 10.46 5.40
C ASN A 77 -23.92 11.67 6.32
N THR A 78 -22.88 12.49 6.13
CA THR A 78 -22.62 13.69 6.91
C THR A 78 -22.23 14.82 5.94
N ASP A 79 -23.08 15.82 5.82
CA ASP A 79 -22.81 17.05 5.07
C ASP A 79 -23.36 18.19 5.95
N PRO A 80 -22.53 19.10 6.49
CA PRO A 80 -21.18 19.50 6.07
C PRO A 80 -20.03 18.55 6.46
N LYS A 81 -18.81 18.87 5.98
CA LYS A 81 -17.55 18.23 6.41
C LYS A 81 -17.42 18.20 7.94
N LEU A 82 -17.11 17.03 8.49
CA LEU A 82 -16.97 16.81 9.93
C LEU A 82 -15.57 17.12 10.46
N ASN A 83 -15.51 17.50 11.74
CA ASN A 83 -14.31 17.48 12.57
C ASN A 83 -14.39 16.29 13.55
N ILE A 84 -13.43 15.35 13.46
CA ILE A 84 -13.42 14.10 14.24
C ILE A 84 -12.08 13.92 14.99
N PRO A 85 -11.86 14.64 16.11
CA PRO A 85 -10.55 14.74 16.74
C PRO A 85 -10.03 13.49 17.45
N LYS A 86 -10.82 12.43 17.60
CA LYS A 86 -10.37 11.14 18.13
C LYS A 86 -10.26 10.03 17.09
N GLY A 87 -10.76 10.27 15.86
CA GLY A 87 -10.64 9.33 14.75
C GLY A 87 -11.95 8.76 14.23
N PHE A 88 -11.89 8.23 13.03
CA PHE A 88 -12.94 7.48 12.36
C PHE A 88 -12.56 6.01 12.26
N GLN A 89 -13.48 5.11 12.59
CA GLN A 89 -13.26 3.67 12.50
C GLN A 89 -14.49 2.93 11.98
N ILE A 90 -14.30 2.11 10.95
CA ILE A 90 -15.17 0.99 10.66
C ILE A 90 -14.36 -0.29 10.84
N SER A 91 -14.85 -1.21 11.67
CA SER A 91 -14.16 -2.46 11.93
C SER A 91 -15.12 -3.62 12.10
N SER A 92 -14.98 -4.67 11.30
CA SER A 92 -15.80 -5.87 11.42
C SER A 92 -15.34 -6.81 12.55
N GLY A 93 -14.06 -6.75 12.94
CA GLY A 93 -13.51 -7.75 13.86
C GLY A 93 -13.77 -9.18 13.35
N ALA A 94 -14.29 -10.06 14.23
CA ALA A 94 -14.64 -11.44 13.87
C ALA A 94 -16.05 -11.60 13.25
N SER A 95 -16.90 -10.57 13.32
CA SER A 95 -18.25 -10.61 12.75
C SER A 95 -18.26 -9.77 11.47
N GLN A 96 -18.38 -10.43 10.32
CA GLN A 96 -18.35 -9.77 9.02
C GLN A 96 -19.37 -8.63 8.96
N SER A 97 -18.90 -7.41 8.71
CA SER A 97 -19.74 -6.27 8.32
C SER A 97 -19.55 -6.04 6.82
N ALA A 98 -20.60 -5.60 6.14
CA ALA A 98 -20.51 -5.20 4.74
C ALA A 98 -20.67 -3.68 4.56
N ALA A 99 -20.25 -3.20 3.40
CA ALA A 99 -20.46 -1.84 2.95
C ALA A 99 -20.66 -1.77 1.42
N GLY A 100 -21.44 -0.81 0.95
CA GLY A 100 -21.41 -0.36 -0.44
C GLY A 100 -20.13 0.44 -0.76
N ASN A 101 -20.29 1.66 -1.27
CA ASN A 101 -19.18 2.62 -1.32
C ASN A 101 -19.11 3.40 -0.02
N LEU A 102 -17.90 3.66 0.46
CA LEU A 102 -17.69 4.40 1.70
C LEU A 102 -17.08 5.76 1.40
N TYR A 103 -17.80 6.82 1.78
CA TYR A 103 -17.35 8.20 1.66
C TYR A 103 -17.26 8.86 3.03
N LEU A 104 -16.06 9.31 3.40
CA LEU A 104 -15.81 10.04 4.64
C LEU A 104 -15.67 11.54 4.36
N ASN A 105 -16.72 12.30 4.62
CA ASN A 105 -16.72 13.75 4.44
C ASN A 105 -16.19 14.45 5.70
N VAL A 106 -14.87 14.62 5.81
CA VAL A 106 -14.21 15.24 6.96
C VAL A 106 -13.28 16.37 6.53
N THR A 107 -13.14 17.39 7.37
CA THR A 107 -12.07 18.40 7.25
C THR A 107 -10.79 17.90 7.91
N TYR A 108 -10.95 17.28 9.07
CA TYR A 108 -9.87 16.89 9.96
C TYR A 108 -10.26 15.65 10.75
N THR A 109 -9.30 14.73 10.91
CA THR A 109 -9.44 13.63 11.85
C THR A 109 -8.10 13.19 12.41
N TYR A 110 -8.12 12.57 13.59
CA TYR A 110 -6.92 12.02 14.20
C TYR A 110 -6.44 10.75 13.51
N SER A 111 -7.34 9.85 13.15
CA SER A 111 -7.05 8.61 12.43
C SER A 111 -8.21 8.19 11.54
N ILE A 112 -7.91 7.40 10.52
CA ILE A 112 -8.89 6.74 9.66
C ILE A 112 -8.62 5.24 9.68
N GLY A 113 -9.59 4.44 10.11
CA GLY A 113 -9.49 2.99 10.11
C GLY A 113 -10.67 2.34 9.36
N VAL A 114 -10.37 1.47 8.39
CA VAL A 114 -11.35 0.62 7.71
C VAL A 114 -10.82 -0.80 7.67
N SER A 115 -11.42 -1.71 8.44
CA SER A 115 -10.89 -3.06 8.58
C SER A 115 -11.91 -4.18 8.58
N GLY A 116 -11.61 -5.24 7.83
CA GLY A 116 -12.43 -6.46 7.78
C GLY A 116 -13.80 -6.26 7.10
N VAL A 117 -14.00 -5.18 6.36
CA VAL A 117 -15.29 -4.85 5.74
C VAL A 117 -15.43 -5.57 4.40
N ASP A 118 -16.58 -6.18 4.17
CA ASP A 118 -16.93 -6.78 2.88
C ASP A 118 -17.61 -5.75 1.97
N PHE A 119 -16.90 -5.27 0.97
CA PHE A 119 -17.41 -4.29 0.02
C PHE A 119 -18.23 -4.97 -1.09
N GLN A 120 -19.53 -4.67 -1.14
CA GLN A 120 -20.50 -5.35 -2.01
C GLN A 120 -20.92 -4.49 -3.23
N ALA A 121 -20.32 -3.32 -3.42
CA ALA A 121 -20.67 -2.44 -4.53
C ALA A 121 -20.27 -3.06 -5.88
N SER A 122 -21.23 -3.18 -6.80
CA SER A 122 -20.96 -3.70 -8.15
C SER A 122 -20.19 -2.69 -9.01
N GLY A 123 -18.99 -3.06 -9.47
CA GLY A 123 -18.24 -2.33 -10.49
C GLY A 123 -17.36 -1.21 -9.94
N GLY A 124 -16.42 -1.53 -9.05
CA GLY A 124 -15.45 -0.56 -8.54
C GLY A 124 -15.78 -0.06 -7.15
N ALA A 125 -15.95 -0.95 -6.17
CA ALA A 125 -16.15 -0.54 -4.79
C ALA A 125 -15.03 0.40 -4.32
N LEU A 126 -15.43 1.49 -3.68
CA LEU A 126 -14.58 2.65 -3.44
C LEU A 126 -14.61 3.06 -1.98
N PHE A 127 -13.43 3.25 -1.41
CA PHE A 127 -13.23 4.09 -0.23
C PHE A 127 -12.62 5.43 -0.63
N THR A 128 -13.26 6.52 -0.21
CA THR A 128 -12.73 7.88 -0.41
C THR A 128 -13.05 8.80 0.76
N SER A 129 -12.26 9.86 0.90
CA SER A 129 -12.38 10.83 1.99
C SER A 129 -12.03 12.23 1.50
N SER A 130 -12.72 13.24 2.03
CA SER A 130 -12.40 14.65 1.79
C SER A 130 -11.38 15.23 2.78
N ALA A 131 -10.76 14.36 3.59
CA ALA A 131 -9.79 14.74 4.61
C ALA A 131 -8.59 15.44 3.97
N GLU A 132 -8.30 16.67 4.38
CA GLU A 132 -7.06 17.33 3.97
C GLU A 132 -5.89 16.93 4.88
N LYS A 133 -6.19 16.63 6.15
CA LYS A 133 -5.21 16.31 7.19
C LYS A 133 -5.67 15.13 8.03
N VAL A 134 -4.78 14.15 8.22
CA VAL A 134 -4.91 13.08 9.22
C VAL A 134 -3.73 13.17 10.20
N GLU A 135 -4.01 13.39 11.49
CA GLU A 135 -2.94 13.66 12.46
C GLU A 135 -2.11 12.46 12.86
N ARG A 136 -2.61 11.24 12.66
CA ARG A 136 -1.88 10.06 13.09
C ARG A 136 -1.68 9.10 11.93
N GLU A 137 -2.73 8.37 11.61
CA GLU A 137 -2.62 7.23 10.72
C GLU A 137 -3.86 6.97 9.88
N ILE A 138 -3.64 6.35 8.73
CA ILE A 138 -4.65 5.74 7.88
C ILE A 138 -4.36 4.25 7.82
N MET A 139 -5.31 3.44 8.27
CA MET A 139 -5.21 1.97 8.27
C MET A 139 -6.37 1.38 7.47
N ILE A 140 -6.05 0.74 6.34
CA ILE A 140 -7.03 0.10 5.47
C ILE A 140 -6.59 -1.35 5.27
N PHE A 141 -7.25 -2.29 5.94
CA PHE A 141 -6.80 -3.68 5.86
C PHE A 141 -7.87 -4.75 5.92
N GLY A 142 -7.64 -5.85 5.20
CA GLY A 142 -8.50 -7.02 5.26
C GLY A 142 -9.89 -6.80 4.67
N ASN A 143 -10.06 -5.87 3.74
CA ASN A 143 -11.37 -5.57 3.16
C ASN A 143 -11.55 -6.36 1.86
N SER A 144 -12.48 -7.33 1.85
CA SER A 144 -12.86 -8.07 0.64
C SER A 144 -13.71 -7.18 -0.27
N GLY A 145 -13.59 -7.36 -1.59
CA GLY A 145 -14.34 -6.60 -2.59
C GLY A 145 -13.94 -5.12 -2.72
N LEU A 146 -13.02 -4.59 -1.90
CA LEU A 146 -12.56 -3.21 -2.01
C LEU A 146 -11.63 -3.08 -3.21
N GLU A 147 -12.12 -2.49 -4.30
CA GLU A 147 -11.36 -2.34 -5.54
C GLU A 147 -10.49 -1.08 -5.58
N ARG A 148 -10.90 0.01 -4.90
CA ARG A 148 -10.24 1.32 -5.01
C ARG A 148 -10.16 2.08 -3.69
N VAL A 149 -9.01 2.71 -3.46
CA VAL A 149 -8.79 3.72 -2.41
C VAL A 149 -8.38 5.03 -3.07
N VAL A 150 -9.17 6.08 -2.89
CA VAL A 150 -8.92 7.40 -3.51
C VAL A 150 -8.97 8.49 -2.44
N LEU A 151 -7.80 9.03 -2.08
CA LEU A 151 -7.62 10.07 -1.07
C LEU A 151 -6.93 11.29 -1.70
N ASP A 152 -7.57 11.84 -2.73
CA ASP A 152 -6.97 12.89 -3.58
C ASP A 152 -6.98 14.29 -2.93
N ASP A 153 -7.81 14.51 -1.90
CA ASP A 153 -7.80 15.74 -1.10
C ASP A 153 -6.74 15.72 0.01
N LEU A 154 -6.15 14.55 0.28
CA LEU A 154 -5.22 14.34 1.38
C LEU A 154 -3.91 15.04 1.09
N LYS A 155 -3.55 16.01 1.92
CA LYS A 155 -2.28 16.74 1.82
C LYS A 155 -1.23 16.16 2.75
N PHE A 156 -1.66 15.62 3.89
CA PHE A 156 -0.75 15.30 4.97
C PHE A 156 -1.25 14.20 5.90
N VAL A 157 -0.34 13.28 6.22
CA VAL A 157 -0.48 12.27 7.28
C VAL A 157 0.79 12.32 8.12
N ASN A 158 0.67 12.56 9.43
CA ASN A 158 1.88 12.75 10.25
C ASN A 158 2.77 11.52 10.31
N TYR A 159 2.18 10.34 10.47
CA TYR A 159 2.92 9.12 10.75
C TYR A 159 2.71 8.09 9.68
N THR A 160 1.57 7.40 9.65
CA THR A 160 1.48 6.14 8.89
C THR A 160 0.30 6.12 7.91
N VAL A 161 0.57 5.64 6.70
CA VAL A 161 -0.46 5.11 5.80
C VAL A 161 -0.13 3.62 5.58
N ASP A 162 -0.98 2.73 6.08
CA ASP A 162 -0.84 1.27 5.94
C ASP A 162 -2.07 0.70 5.22
N ILE A 163 -1.87 0.27 3.98
CA ILE A 163 -2.89 -0.34 3.13
C ILE A 163 -2.45 -1.78 2.81
N LYS A 164 -3.10 -2.76 3.44
CA LYS A 164 -2.65 -4.16 3.31
C LYS A 164 -3.76 -5.19 3.32
N SER A 165 -3.50 -6.36 2.75
CA SER A 165 -4.42 -7.51 2.84
C SER A 165 -5.81 -7.22 2.26
N ASN A 166 -5.92 -6.34 1.25
CA ASN A 166 -7.17 -6.08 0.52
C ASN A 166 -7.08 -6.82 -0.82
N SER A 167 -7.59 -8.06 -0.86
CA SER A 167 -7.35 -9.03 -1.95
C SER A 167 -7.85 -8.61 -3.33
N ASP A 168 -8.86 -7.75 -3.36
CA ASP A 168 -9.54 -7.31 -4.59
C ASP A 168 -9.14 -5.87 -4.98
N LEU A 169 -8.16 -5.29 -4.28
CA LEU A 169 -7.73 -3.91 -4.50
C LEU A 169 -6.89 -3.79 -5.77
N ASP A 170 -7.31 -2.91 -6.67
CA ASP A 170 -6.67 -2.69 -7.97
C ASP A 170 -6.04 -1.29 -8.06
N TYR A 171 -6.50 -0.32 -7.27
CA TYR A 171 -6.04 1.06 -7.41
C TYR A 171 -5.97 1.84 -6.09
N ILE A 172 -4.83 2.49 -5.87
CA ILE A 172 -4.58 3.40 -4.75
C ILE A 172 -4.11 4.76 -5.31
N SER A 173 -4.82 5.83 -4.96
CA SER A 173 -4.43 7.21 -5.25
C SER A 173 -4.35 8.03 -3.97
N LEU A 174 -3.20 8.66 -3.74
CA LEU A 174 -2.91 9.49 -2.58
C LEU A 174 -2.27 10.82 -3.04
N SER A 175 -2.83 11.96 -2.65
CA SER A 175 -2.28 13.28 -3.02
C SER A 175 -1.30 13.88 -2.01
N LEU A 176 -0.92 13.12 -0.98
CA LEU A 176 -0.14 13.62 0.14
C LEU A 176 1.27 14.04 -0.28
N SER A 177 1.81 15.10 0.35
CA SER A 177 3.16 15.59 0.04
C SER A 177 4.25 14.97 0.91
N GLU A 178 3.90 14.59 2.15
CA GLU A 178 4.83 14.05 3.13
C GLU A 178 4.12 13.03 4.03
N VAL A 179 4.82 11.95 4.38
CA VAL A 179 4.37 10.93 5.35
C VAL A 179 5.56 10.24 6.01
N GLY A 180 5.43 9.82 7.27
CA GLY A 180 6.50 9.10 7.99
C GLY A 180 6.68 7.66 7.49
N LEU A 181 5.60 6.92 7.28
CA LEU A 181 5.59 5.56 6.77
C LEU A 181 4.49 5.40 5.74
N LEU A 182 4.85 4.95 4.54
CA LEU A 182 3.91 4.49 3.51
C LEU A 182 4.11 3.00 3.26
N ARG A 183 3.16 2.18 3.72
CA ARG A 183 3.19 0.73 3.56
C ARG A 183 2.04 0.28 2.69
N VAL A 184 2.36 -0.38 1.58
CA VAL A 184 1.40 -1.01 0.67
C VAL A 184 1.89 -2.42 0.36
N LYS A 185 1.17 -3.44 0.85
CA LYS A 185 1.58 -4.85 0.71
C LYS A 185 0.39 -5.79 0.75
N GLU A 186 0.53 -7.00 0.20
CA GLU A 186 -0.47 -8.07 0.30
C GLU A 186 -1.86 -7.64 -0.21
N ASN A 187 -1.93 -6.73 -1.18
CA ASN A 187 -3.18 -6.31 -1.81
C ASN A 187 -3.45 -7.14 -3.08
N GLY A 188 -4.48 -6.78 -3.84
CA GLY A 188 -4.80 -7.45 -5.10
C GLY A 188 -3.60 -7.48 -6.04
N ARG A 189 -3.46 -8.59 -6.78
CA ARG A 189 -2.29 -8.83 -7.65
C ARG A 189 -2.10 -7.75 -8.73
N ASP A 190 -3.18 -7.03 -9.05
CA ASP A 190 -3.24 -6.01 -10.08
C ASP A 190 -3.24 -4.59 -9.46
N THR A 191 -2.83 -4.45 -8.19
CA THR A 191 -2.78 -3.14 -7.50
C THR A 191 -1.79 -2.18 -8.18
N HIS A 192 -2.31 -1.02 -8.58
CA HIS A 192 -1.55 0.15 -9.00
C HIS A 192 -1.49 1.20 -7.87
N LEU A 193 -0.30 1.70 -7.58
CA LEU A 193 -0.08 2.79 -6.63
C LEU A 193 0.28 4.10 -7.34
N SER A 194 -0.43 5.18 -7.03
CA SER A 194 -0.15 6.54 -7.50
C SER A 194 -0.05 7.51 -6.32
N VAL A 195 1.14 8.09 -6.13
CA VAL A 195 1.38 9.15 -5.12
C VAL A 195 2.13 10.33 -5.77
N PRO A 196 1.49 11.07 -6.69
CA PRO A 196 2.17 11.99 -7.60
C PRO A 196 2.83 13.17 -6.90
N ASN A 197 2.35 13.54 -5.71
CA ASN A 197 2.79 14.74 -4.99
C ASN A 197 3.74 14.44 -3.83
N LEU A 198 4.06 13.16 -3.55
CA LEU A 198 4.95 12.78 -2.46
C LEU A 198 6.34 13.34 -2.72
N LYS A 199 6.82 14.22 -1.84
CA LYS A 199 8.16 14.82 -1.90
C LYS A 199 9.11 14.21 -0.88
N LYS A 200 8.60 13.92 0.32
CA LYS A 200 9.38 13.39 1.44
C LYS A 200 8.70 12.19 2.07
N LEU A 201 9.50 11.18 2.37
CA LEU A 201 9.05 9.96 3.01
C LEU A 201 9.97 9.65 4.20
N GLY A 202 9.42 9.31 5.36
CA GLY A 202 10.23 9.03 6.55
C GLY A 202 10.64 10.26 7.37
N GLY A 203 11.55 10.05 8.31
CA GLY A 203 12.05 11.10 9.22
C GLY A 203 11.06 11.54 10.30
N ARG A 204 9.99 10.76 10.53
CA ARG A 204 8.96 11.07 11.51
C ARG A 204 8.43 9.81 12.17
N SER A 205 8.93 9.54 13.38
CA SER A 205 8.42 8.46 14.24
C SER A 205 7.25 8.93 15.10
N ASP A 206 6.23 8.08 15.23
CA ASP A 206 5.13 8.31 16.19
C ASP A 206 5.62 7.92 17.60
N PRO A 207 5.67 8.86 18.56
CA PRO A 207 6.03 8.54 19.95
C PRO A 207 5.01 7.62 20.65
N GLY A 208 3.81 7.44 20.09
CA GLY A 208 2.71 6.68 20.67
C GLY A 208 2.35 5.36 19.99
N THR A 209 2.92 5.01 18.83
CA THR A 209 2.80 3.65 18.29
C THR A 209 4.01 2.82 18.67
N HIS A 210 3.78 1.83 19.53
CA HIS A 210 4.54 0.58 19.49
C HIS A 210 4.18 -0.20 18.20
N THR A 211 4.32 0.40 17.01
CA THR A 211 4.59 -0.43 15.84
C THR A 211 5.92 -1.08 16.17
N SER A 212 5.86 -2.32 16.63
CA SER A 212 7.00 -3.18 16.89
C SER A 212 7.84 -3.22 15.61
N GLY A 213 8.80 -2.31 15.43
CA GLY A 213 9.55 -2.24 14.18
C GLY A 213 10.29 -0.96 13.81
N GLY A 214 10.03 0.21 14.40
CA GLY A 214 10.77 1.43 14.01
C GLY A 214 10.76 1.70 12.49
N ASP A 215 9.69 1.30 11.82
CA ASP A 215 9.56 1.39 10.38
C ASP A 215 9.25 2.85 10.00
N SER A 216 10.25 3.57 9.51
CA SER A 216 10.07 4.80 8.74
C SER A 216 10.44 4.56 7.28
N GLY A 217 9.84 5.32 6.36
CA GLY A 217 10.09 5.20 4.92
C GLY A 217 8.93 4.58 4.13
N GLY A 218 9.25 3.77 3.11
CA GLY A 218 8.32 3.15 2.18
C GLY A 218 8.50 1.64 2.07
N ILE A 219 7.41 0.89 2.15
CA ILE A 219 7.40 -0.56 1.93
C ILE A 219 6.35 -0.88 0.87
N PHE A 220 6.81 -1.35 -0.29
CA PHE A 220 5.98 -1.61 -1.46
C PHE A 220 6.14 -3.05 -1.92
N ARG A 221 5.03 -3.80 -1.86
CA ARG A 221 4.99 -5.22 -2.20
C ARG A 221 3.74 -5.57 -3.00
N ASP A 222 3.88 -6.54 -3.90
CA ASP A 222 2.80 -7.12 -4.69
C ASP A 222 2.12 -6.11 -5.64
N LEU A 223 2.86 -5.08 -6.11
CA LEU A 223 2.35 -4.06 -7.02
C LEU A 223 2.67 -4.37 -8.49
N VAL A 224 1.74 -4.07 -9.39
CA VAL A 224 1.99 -4.06 -10.84
C VAL A 224 2.48 -2.71 -11.36
N ASN A 225 2.34 -1.65 -10.56
CA ASN A 225 2.90 -0.32 -10.83
C ASN A 225 3.01 0.49 -9.54
N ALA A 226 4.07 1.30 -9.41
CA ALA A 226 4.24 2.30 -8.37
C ALA A 226 4.74 3.62 -8.99
N SER A 227 3.95 4.69 -8.85
CA SER A 227 4.29 6.02 -9.38
C SER A 227 4.56 7.00 -8.24
N LEU A 228 5.84 7.38 -8.10
CA LEU A 228 6.35 8.32 -7.08
C LEU A 228 7.20 9.44 -7.74
N PRO A 229 6.70 10.15 -8.76
CA PRO A 229 7.52 11.00 -9.63
C PRO A 229 8.13 12.21 -8.91
N SER A 230 7.49 12.70 -7.86
CA SER A 230 7.94 13.87 -7.10
C SER A 230 8.82 13.52 -5.90
N LEU A 231 9.08 12.24 -5.63
CA LEU A 231 9.81 11.82 -4.44
C LEU A 231 11.26 12.30 -4.53
N THR A 232 11.64 13.23 -3.66
CA THR A 232 12.97 13.84 -3.64
C THR A 232 13.87 13.29 -2.55
N GLU A 233 13.29 12.96 -1.38
CA GLU A 233 14.03 12.59 -0.19
C GLU A 233 13.32 11.44 0.55
N VAL A 234 14.11 10.46 0.99
CA VAL A 234 13.68 9.47 1.98
C VAL A 234 14.62 9.49 3.17
N HIS A 235 14.05 9.53 4.37
CA HIS A 235 14.78 9.56 5.64
C HIS A 235 14.44 8.31 6.45
N GLY A 236 15.45 7.55 6.85
CA GLY A 236 15.28 6.51 7.86
C GLY A 236 15.42 7.09 9.26
N ASP A 237 14.99 6.33 10.27
CA ASP A 237 15.25 6.68 11.66
C ASP A 237 16.72 6.37 12.02
N ASP A 238 17.35 7.28 12.77
CA ASP A 238 18.77 7.20 13.16
C ASP A 238 19.05 6.18 14.29
N VAL A 239 18.06 5.38 14.69
CA VAL A 239 18.25 4.37 15.73
C VAL A 239 18.80 3.07 15.12
N ASP A 240 20.05 2.75 15.48
CA ASP A 240 20.95 1.70 14.94
C ASP A 240 20.36 0.30 14.68
N TRP A 241 19.20 -0.04 15.24
CA TRP A 241 18.56 -1.34 15.09
C TRP A 241 17.29 -1.31 14.21
N PHE A 242 16.83 -0.10 13.84
CA PHE A 242 15.69 0.17 12.98
C PHE A 242 16.07 1.15 11.89
N LYS A 243 16.76 0.64 10.87
CA LYS A 243 17.01 1.43 9.66
C LYS A 243 15.69 1.56 8.93
N GLY A 244 15.14 2.77 8.85
CA GLY A 244 14.05 3.05 7.91
C GLY A 244 14.45 2.62 6.49
N LYS A 245 13.47 2.32 5.65
CA LYS A 245 13.69 1.68 4.35
C LYS A 245 12.82 2.29 3.27
N LEU A 246 13.35 2.40 2.07
CA LEU A 246 12.59 2.50 0.83
C LEU A 246 12.73 1.16 0.10
N ASN A 247 11.78 0.26 0.31
CA ASN A 247 11.83 -1.10 -0.20
C ASN A 247 10.75 -1.36 -1.25
N PHE A 248 11.18 -1.93 -2.37
CA PHE A 248 10.34 -2.52 -3.40
C PHE A 248 10.64 -4.01 -3.47
N THR A 249 9.75 -4.82 -2.90
CA THR A 249 9.96 -6.26 -2.73
C THR A 249 8.87 -7.07 -3.42
N SER A 250 9.23 -8.13 -4.15
CA SER A 250 8.27 -9.07 -4.76
C SER A 250 7.19 -8.39 -5.63
N ASN A 251 7.53 -7.33 -6.37
CA ASN A 251 6.57 -6.66 -7.25
C ASN A 251 6.56 -7.25 -8.67
N PHE A 252 5.50 -6.93 -9.40
CA PHE A 252 5.20 -7.44 -10.74
C PHE A 252 5.42 -6.40 -11.85
N PHE A 253 5.80 -5.16 -11.52
CA PHE A 253 6.14 -4.15 -12.52
C PHE A 253 7.40 -4.52 -13.32
N SER A 254 7.43 -4.15 -14.59
CA SER A 254 8.60 -4.32 -15.46
C SER A 254 9.61 -3.18 -15.37
N GLU A 255 9.17 -2.03 -14.87
CA GLU A 255 9.93 -0.79 -14.79
C GLU A 255 9.68 -0.11 -13.44
N LEU A 256 10.72 0.43 -12.84
CA LEU A 256 10.64 1.31 -11.67
C LEU A 256 11.43 2.59 -11.94
N SER A 257 10.79 3.74 -11.78
CA SER A 257 11.44 5.03 -11.97
C SER A 257 11.21 5.94 -10.77
N LEU A 258 12.30 6.48 -10.23
CA LEU A 258 12.30 7.47 -9.16
C LEU A 258 13.04 8.72 -9.68
N PRO A 259 12.45 9.45 -10.64
CA PRO A 259 13.16 10.43 -11.45
C PRO A 259 13.66 11.64 -10.66
N SER A 260 12.99 11.98 -9.55
CA SER A 260 13.32 13.14 -8.73
C SER A 260 14.14 12.80 -7.48
N LEU A 261 14.38 11.51 -7.20
CA LEU A 261 15.02 11.09 -5.95
C LEU A 261 16.47 11.55 -5.92
N ARG A 262 16.81 12.36 -4.91
CA ARG A 262 18.15 12.93 -4.71
C ARG A 262 18.87 12.28 -3.53
N THR A 263 18.13 11.99 -2.47
CA THR A 263 18.69 11.55 -1.19
C THR A 263 17.87 10.41 -0.63
N ALA A 264 18.52 9.29 -0.34
CA ALA A 264 17.95 8.18 0.41
C ALA A 264 18.80 7.95 1.66
N ASN A 265 18.54 8.70 2.73
CA ASN A 265 19.19 8.53 4.03
C ASN A 265 18.62 7.31 4.79
N CYS A 266 18.55 6.18 4.10
CA CYS A 266 17.91 4.94 4.52
C CYS A 266 18.42 3.80 3.63
N THR A 267 17.97 2.57 3.89
CA THR A 267 18.19 1.48 2.93
C THR A 267 17.27 1.65 1.73
N LEU A 268 17.82 1.76 0.53
CA LEU A 268 17.11 1.62 -0.74
C LEU A 268 17.22 0.15 -1.19
N GLY A 269 16.15 -0.62 -0.98
CA GLY A 269 16.09 -2.05 -1.27
C GLY A 269 15.22 -2.37 -2.48
N ILE A 270 15.79 -3.05 -3.48
CA ILE A 270 15.09 -3.55 -4.66
C ILE A 270 15.27 -5.06 -4.71
N ASP A 271 14.27 -5.81 -4.22
CA ASP A 271 14.43 -7.25 -3.95
C ASP A 271 13.31 -8.07 -4.60
N GLU A 272 13.66 -9.22 -5.17
CA GLU A 272 12.68 -10.21 -5.67
C GLU A 272 11.67 -9.69 -6.71
N ASN A 273 11.97 -8.61 -7.45
CA ASN A 273 11.05 -8.08 -8.47
C ASN A 273 11.27 -8.86 -9.78
N ILE A 274 10.62 -10.01 -9.89
CA ILE A 274 10.85 -11.02 -10.95
C ILE A 274 10.62 -10.50 -12.38
N ALA A 275 9.82 -9.45 -12.54
CA ALA A 275 9.49 -8.86 -13.84
C ALA A 275 10.35 -7.64 -14.20
N LEU A 276 11.10 -7.08 -13.24
CA LEU A 276 11.83 -5.82 -13.36
C LEU A 276 13.00 -5.93 -14.34
N ASN A 277 12.94 -5.15 -15.42
CA ASN A 277 13.99 -5.05 -16.44
C ASN A 277 14.73 -3.72 -16.34
N ASP A 278 14.02 -2.65 -15.96
CA ASP A 278 14.55 -1.29 -15.94
C ASP A 278 14.31 -0.64 -14.57
N PHE A 279 15.39 -0.20 -13.93
CA PHE A 279 15.34 0.61 -12.70
C PHE A 279 16.10 1.91 -12.92
N SER A 280 15.44 3.04 -12.69
CA SER A 280 15.96 4.37 -12.99
C SER A 280 15.93 5.30 -11.77
N ILE A 281 17.11 5.79 -11.38
CA ILE A 281 17.36 6.73 -10.27
C ILE A 281 18.32 7.85 -10.73
N PRO A 282 17.96 8.61 -11.77
CA PRO A 282 18.91 9.44 -12.52
C PRO A 282 19.51 10.60 -11.71
N ARG A 283 18.88 10.99 -10.59
CA ARG A 283 19.25 12.15 -9.76
C ARG A 283 19.79 11.78 -8.38
N LEU A 284 19.91 10.49 -8.07
CA LEU A 284 20.32 10.05 -6.75
C LEU A 284 21.79 10.44 -6.52
N ASN A 285 22.03 11.25 -5.48
CA ASN A 285 23.34 11.77 -5.11
C ASN A 285 23.90 11.08 -3.85
N TYR A 286 23.02 10.76 -2.89
CA TYR A 286 23.37 10.07 -1.66
C TYR A 286 22.40 8.93 -1.36
N VAL A 287 22.96 7.79 -0.95
CA VAL A 287 22.21 6.68 -0.35
C VAL A 287 22.94 6.21 0.91
N LYS A 288 22.22 5.82 1.95
CA LYS A 288 22.86 5.15 3.10
C LYS A 288 23.26 3.74 2.68
N ASP A 289 22.28 2.86 2.49
CA ASP A 289 22.54 1.49 2.03
C ASP A 289 21.81 1.24 0.70
N LEU A 290 22.54 0.83 -0.34
CA LEU A 290 21.95 0.36 -1.60
C LEU A 290 21.94 -1.17 -1.63
N GLN A 291 20.76 -1.76 -1.67
CA GLN A 291 20.55 -3.22 -1.68
C GLN A 291 19.74 -3.61 -2.92
N ILE A 292 20.30 -4.48 -3.76
CA ILE A 292 19.62 -4.99 -4.96
C ILE A 292 19.88 -6.49 -5.08
N HIS A 293 18.86 -7.30 -4.85
CA HIS A 293 18.97 -8.75 -4.83
C HIS A 293 17.82 -9.44 -5.57
N ASP A 294 18.08 -10.63 -6.11
CA ASP A 294 17.04 -11.52 -6.64
C ASP A 294 16.10 -10.89 -7.71
N ASN A 295 16.64 -9.99 -8.54
CA ASN A 295 15.95 -9.42 -9.70
C ASN A 295 16.45 -10.10 -11.00
N PRO A 296 15.91 -11.26 -11.40
CA PRO A 296 16.48 -12.13 -12.44
C PRO A 296 16.47 -11.55 -13.86
N ARG A 297 15.80 -10.41 -14.08
CA ARG A 297 15.72 -9.73 -15.38
C ARG A 297 16.43 -8.37 -15.42
N LEU A 298 16.93 -7.90 -14.28
CA LEU A 298 17.62 -6.62 -14.19
C LEU A 298 19.09 -6.80 -14.63
N LEU A 299 19.36 -6.54 -15.91
CA LEU A 299 20.68 -6.72 -16.50
C LEU A 299 21.58 -5.48 -16.35
N ASN A 300 20.97 -4.30 -16.30
CA ASN A 300 21.68 -3.02 -16.30
C ASN A 300 21.27 -2.17 -15.09
N PHE A 301 22.24 -1.52 -14.48
CA PHE A 301 22.00 -0.56 -13.40
C PHE A 301 22.88 0.67 -13.58
N THR A 302 22.29 1.86 -13.50
CA THR A 302 23.00 3.12 -13.69
C THR A 302 22.64 4.11 -12.59
N ALA A 303 23.66 4.60 -11.88
CA ALA A 303 23.54 5.65 -10.86
C ALA A 303 24.74 6.61 -10.95
N ASN A 304 25.00 7.18 -12.13
CA ASN A 304 26.19 7.98 -12.39
C ASN A 304 26.25 9.32 -11.64
N LEU A 305 25.13 9.80 -11.07
CA LEU A 305 25.10 10.96 -10.19
C LEU A 305 25.35 10.64 -8.71
N LEU A 306 25.40 9.35 -8.35
CA LEU A 306 25.61 8.93 -6.98
C LEU A 306 27.03 9.30 -6.56
N LYS A 307 27.19 10.24 -5.62
CA LYS A 307 28.48 10.70 -5.12
C LYS A 307 28.90 9.96 -3.84
N LYS A 308 27.93 9.63 -2.98
CA LYS A 308 28.21 8.99 -1.70
C LYS A 308 27.27 7.82 -1.42
N ALA A 309 27.83 6.73 -0.93
CA ALA A 309 27.10 5.64 -0.28
C ALA A 309 27.71 5.32 1.09
N ASP A 310 26.95 4.73 2.02
CA ASP A 310 27.56 4.06 3.16
C ASP A 310 27.86 2.60 2.83
N ASN A 311 26.89 1.84 2.33
CA ASN A 311 27.12 0.48 1.84
C ASN A 311 26.47 0.26 0.47
N ILE A 312 27.14 -0.51 -0.39
CA ILE A 312 26.58 -1.03 -1.64
C ILE A 312 26.65 -2.54 -1.59
N ASN A 313 25.50 -3.21 -1.70
CA ASN A 313 25.40 -4.65 -1.74
C ASN A 313 24.44 -5.07 -2.86
N MET A 314 24.99 -5.62 -3.94
CA MET A 314 24.22 -5.93 -5.15
C MET A 314 24.54 -7.33 -5.66
N THR A 315 23.52 -8.14 -5.91
CA THR A 315 23.62 -9.45 -6.55
C THR A 315 22.58 -9.58 -7.65
N GLY A 316 23.00 -10.08 -8.82
CA GLY A 316 22.08 -10.28 -9.92
C GLY A 316 22.76 -10.74 -11.20
N PRO A 317 21.99 -10.92 -12.28
CA PRO A 317 22.52 -11.26 -13.60
C PRO A 317 23.08 -10.02 -14.33
N PHE A 318 23.65 -9.07 -13.58
CA PHE A 318 24.08 -7.80 -14.14
C PHE A 318 25.15 -8.01 -15.21
N THR A 319 24.98 -7.34 -16.34
CA THR A 319 25.98 -7.24 -17.41
C THR A 319 26.64 -5.87 -17.44
N ASN A 320 25.97 -4.83 -16.93
CA ASN A 320 26.47 -3.45 -16.89
C ASN A 320 26.01 -2.74 -15.61
N VAL A 321 26.96 -2.30 -14.78
CA VAL A 321 26.67 -1.51 -13.56
C VAL A 321 27.53 -0.25 -13.55
N GLU A 322 26.90 0.93 -13.51
CA GLU A 322 27.60 2.22 -13.67
C GLU A 322 27.47 3.10 -12.42
N PHE A 323 28.64 3.48 -11.88
CA PHE A 323 28.81 4.36 -10.71
C PHE A 323 29.91 5.41 -10.97
N PHE A 324 29.91 6.03 -12.15
CA PHE A 324 31.01 6.91 -12.57
C PHE A 324 31.18 8.18 -11.72
N GLY A 325 30.13 8.63 -11.04
CA GLY A 325 30.19 9.80 -10.16
C GLY A 325 30.53 9.47 -8.70
N LEU A 326 30.76 8.20 -8.35
CA LEU A 326 30.94 7.81 -6.95
C LEU A 326 32.30 8.31 -6.42
N GLU A 327 32.27 9.00 -5.29
CA GLU A 327 33.44 9.62 -4.67
C GLU A 327 33.83 8.93 -3.36
N VAL A 328 32.85 8.42 -2.60
CA VAL A 328 33.13 7.73 -1.33
C VAL A 328 32.08 6.68 -0.97
N ILE A 329 32.57 5.55 -0.47
CA ILE A 329 31.80 4.51 0.22
C ILE A 329 32.38 4.36 1.63
N THR A 330 31.59 4.69 2.66
CA THR A 330 32.10 4.71 4.05
C THR A 330 32.22 3.31 4.66
N GLY A 331 31.44 2.35 4.17
CA GLY A 331 31.43 0.94 4.56
C GLY A 331 31.82 0.02 3.42
N ASP A 332 31.06 -1.04 3.22
CA ASP A 332 31.42 -2.11 2.29
C ASP A 332 30.87 -1.89 0.87
N PHE A 333 31.66 -2.33 -0.12
CA PHE A 333 31.27 -2.48 -1.51
C PHE A 333 31.27 -3.95 -1.90
N TYR A 334 30.08 -4.49 -2.16
CA TYR A 334 29.88 -5.83 -2.66
C TYR A 334 29.01 -5.80 -3.92
N LEU A 335 29.59 -6.22 -5.05
CA LEU A 335 28.89 -6.32 -6.33
C LEU A 335 29.16 -7.70 -6.95
N ALA A 336 28.11 -8.47 -7.23
CA ALA A 336 28.22 -9.73 -7.95
C ALA A 336 27.25 -9.74 -9.15
N GLY A 337 27.83 -9.74 -10.35
CA GLY A 337 27.11 -9.79 -11.63
C GLY A 337 27.33 -11.11 -12.37
N ASP A 338 26.95 -11.15 -13.64
CA ASP A 338 27.35 -12.22 -14.54
C ASP A 338 28.87 -12.17 -14.83
N LYS A 339 29.44 -13.29 -15.27
CA LYS A 339 30.85 -13.45 -15.63
C LYS A 339 31.34 -12.46 -16.70
N THR A 340 30.43 -11.81 -17.44
CA THR A 340 30.77 -10.82 -18.47
C THR A 340 30.81 -9.39 -17.95
N MET A 341 30.30 -9.13 -16.74
CA MET A 341 30.27 -7.79 -16.14
C MET A 341 31.70 -7.30 -15.89
N ASP A 342 32.01 -6.09 -16.34
CA ASP A 342 33.35 -5.51 -16.19
C ASP A 342 33.62 -5.04 -14.74
N CYS A 343 34.38 -5.85 -14.00
CA CYS A 343 34.93 -5.51 -12.70
C CYS A 343 36.25 -4.74 -12.77
N SER A 344 36.97 -4.77 -13.90
CA SER A 344 38.30 -4.15 -14.03
C SER A 344 38.25 -2.63 -13.83
N TRP A 345 37.17 -1.99 -14.27
CA TRP A 345 36.95 -0.56 -14.02
C TRP A 345 36.86 -0.24 -12.52
N PHE A 346 36.12 -1.05 -11.75
CA PHE A 346 36.01 -0.88 -10.31
C PHE A 346 37.34 -1.17 -9.61
N ASP A 347 38.08 -2.20 -10.03
CA ASP A 347 39.39 -2.50 -9.45
C ASP A 347 40.37 -1.32 -9.64
N GLU A 348 40.34 -0.65 -10.79
CA GLU A 348 41.22 0.49 -11.08
C GLU A 348 40.81 1.79 -10.33
N HIS A 349 39.52 2.00 -10.06
CA HIS A 349 39.02 3.28 -9.54
C HIS A 349 38.59 3.23 -8.07
N PHE A 350 38.17 2.08 -7.54
CA PHE A 350 37.56 1.99 -6.21
C PHE A 350 38.53 1.52 -5.13
N LEU A 351 39.51 0.68 -5.48
CA LEU A 351 40.47 0.12 -4.54
C LEU A 351 41.33 1.23 -3.91
N ASN A 352 41.26 1.36 -2.58
CA ASN A 352 42.01 2.28 -1.71
C ASN A 352 41.65 3.78 -1.75
N ASP A 353 40.93 4.25 -2.79
CA ASP A 353 40.60 5.67 -2.94
C ASP A 353 39.14 6.01 -2.60
N ILE A 354 38.19 5.11 -2.90
CA ILE A 354 36.74 5.35 -2.74
C ILE A 354 36.15 4.52 -1.61
N VAL A 355 36.52 3.23 -1.49
CA VAL A 355 35.94 2.29 -0.52
C VAL A 355 36.76 2.27 0.76
N GLN A 356 36.14 2.66 1.88
CA GLN A 356 36.78 2.68 3.20
C GLN A 356 36.67 1.33 3.94
N GLY A 357 35.64 0.54 3.64
CA GLY A 357 35.45 -0.81 4.17
C GLY A 357 35.99 -1.90 3.23
N SER A 358 35.27 -3.01 3.16
CA SER A 358 35.63 -4.16 2.34
C SER A 358 35.20 -3.96 0.89
N TYR A 359 36.10 -4.21 -0.05
CA TYR A 359 35.80 -4.20 -1.49
C TYR A 359 35.74 -5.62 -2.05
N LYS A 360 34.68 -5.94 -2.80
CA LYS A 360 34.56 -7.16 -3.58
C LYS A 360 33.67 -6.96 -4.81
N CYS A 361 34.26 -7.16 -6.00
CA CYS A 361 33.54 -7.30 -7.26
C CYS A 361 33.67 -8.75 -7.78
N VAL A 362 32.58 -9.35 -8.23
CA VAL A 362 32.56 -10.69 -8.85
C VAL A 362 32.05 -10.55 -10.29
N GLY A 363 32.94 -10.80 -11.26
CA GLY A 363 32.69 -10.64 -12.68
C GLY A 363 33.96 -10.85 -13.52
N ASN A 364 34.07 -10.15 -14.65
CA ASN A 364 35.25 -10.12 -15.50
C ASN A 364 36.24 -9.05 -15.04
N HIS A 365 37.44 -9.46 -14.65
CA HIS A 365 38.53 -8.55 -14.24
C HIS A 365 39.52 -8.23 -15.38
N THR A 366 39.22 -8.66 -16.60
CA THR A 366 40.06 -8.39 -17.77
C THR A 366 39.73 -7.01 -18.33
N LYS A 367 40.72 -6.12 -18.33
CA LYS A 367 40.59 -4.77 -18.90
C LYS A 367 40.13 -4.84 -20.36
N PRO A 368 39.00 -4.21 -20.73
CA PRO A 368 38.56 -4.16 -22.11
C PRO A 368 39.51 -3.31 -22.98
N ALA A 369 39.54 -3.59 -24.28
CA ALA A 369 40.35 -2.83 -25.24
C ALA A 369 39.89 -1.37 -25.40
N THR A 370 38.63 -1.10 -25.08
CA THR A 370 38.04 0.23 -25.10
C THR A 370 37.69 0.63 -23.68
N GLU A 371 38.15 1.81 -23.28
CA GLU A 371 37.83 2.37 -21.97
C GLU A 371 36.33 2.63 -21.83
N ARG A 372 35.81 2.31 -20.65
CA ARG A 372 34.40 2.45 -20.33
C ARG A 372 34.04 3.92 -20.20
N LYS A 373 32.87 4.31 -20.73
CA LYS A 373 32.33 5.68 -20.63
C LYS A 373 30.94 5.64 -19.99
N PRO A 374 30.56 6.69 -19.23
CA PRO A 374 29.24 6.76 -18.63
C PRO A 374 28.15 6.85 -19.70
N SER A 375 27.07 6.09 -19.53
CA SER A 375 25.90 6.11 -20.42
C SER A 375 24.96 7.29 -20.15
N THR A 376 25.08 7.91 -18.97
CA THR A 376 24.30 9.07 -18.53
C THR A 376 25.23 10.11 -17.91
N PRO A 377 24.80 11.38 -17.75
CA PRO A 377 25.66 12.38 -17.11
C PRO A 377 26.12 12.01 -15.71
N THR A 378 27.29 12.54 -15.33
CA THR A 378 27.92 12.37 -14.01
C THR A 378 27.76 13.58 -13.09
N ASP A 379 27.22 14.69 -13.62
CA ASP A 379 26.85 15.88 -12.87
C ASP A 379 25.42 16.37 -13.17
N GLU A 380 24.77 17.00 -12.17
CA GLU A 380 23.38 17.46 -12.25
C GLU A 380 23.17 18.61 -13.25
N ALA A 381 24.21 19.40 -13.54
CA ALA A 381 24.13 20.52 -14.47
C ALA A 381 23.78 20.01 -15.89
N ASP A 382 24.43 18.93 -16.31
CA ASP A 382 24.26 18.30 -17.62
C ASP A 382 22.89 17.64 -17.81
N LEU A 383 22.14 17.36 -16.73
CA LEU A 383 20.76 16.87 -16.83
C LEU A 383 19.79 17.98 -17.23
N ARG A 384 20.04 19.23 -16.80
CA ARG A 384 19.15 20.37 -17.11
C ARG A 384 19.23 20.75 -18.59
N ASP A 385 20.41 20.62 -19.18
CA ASP A 385 20.61 20.90 -20.60
C ASP A 385 19.89 19.86 -21.47
N LYS A 386 19.83 18.59 -21.04
CA LYS A 386 19.05 17.54 -21.73
C LYS A 386 17.53 17.66 -21.59
N GLU A 387 17.01 18.19 -20.46
CA GLU A 387 15.57 18.46 -20.30
C GLU A 387 15.10 19.63 -21.19
N SER A 388 15.98 20.60 -21.46
CA SER A 388 15.65 21.80 -22.25
C SER A 388 15.68 21.61 -23.77
N GLU A 389 16.39 20.61 -24.28
CA GLU A 389 16.41 20.28 -25.72
C GLU A 389 15.13 19.56 -26.21
N GLN A 390 14.27 19.08 -25.32
CA GLN A 390 13.05 18.33 -25.68
C GLN A 390 11.76 19.17 -25.75
N GLY A 391 11.83 20.48 -25.47
CA GLY A 391 10.67 21.38 -25.38
C GLY A 391 10.46 22.36 -26.54
N GLY A 392 11.30 22.36 -27.59
CA GLY A 392 11.27 23.39 -28.63
C GLY A 392 10.95 22.86 -30.02
N SER A 393 9.76 23.17 -30.54
CA SER A 393 9.47 23.07 -31.99
C SER A 393 9.37 24.46 -32.63
N SER A 394 10.05 24.58 -33.78
CA SER A 394 10.05 25.63 -34.83
C SER A 394 10.88 26.92 -34.57
N SER A 395 11.67 27.48 -35.49
CA SER A 395 12.08 27.16 -36.88
C SER A 395 13.15 28.16 -37.39
N SER A 396 13.85 27.79 -38.48
CA SER A 396 14.78 28.54 -39.38
C SER A 396 16.27 28.56 -39.00
N GLY A 397 17.25 28.25 -39.84
CA GLY A 397 17.33 27.85 -41.26
C GLY A 397 18.76 28.16 -41.76
N GLY A 398 19.41 27.26 -42.51
CA GLY A 398 20.68 27.55 -43.22
C GLY A 398 21.66 26.37 -43.33
N GLU A 399 21.93 25.96 -44.58
CA GLU A 399 22.86 24.95 -45.14
C GLU A 399 24.33 25.09 -44.65
N GLU A 400 25.29 24.16 -44.73
CA GLU A 400 25.60 23.02 -45.61
C GLU A 400 26.80 22.25 -44.99
N GLY A 401 26.95 20.92 -45.20
CA GLY A 401 28.27 20.25 -45.05
C GLY A 401 28.34 18.83 -44.46
N SER A 402 28.25 17.82 -45.32
CA SER A 402 29.09 16.60 -45.35
C SER A 402 29.32 15.72 -44.09
N GLY A 403 28.61 14.59 -44.04
CA GLY A 403 29.23 13.25 -44.01
C GLY A 403 29.69 12.63 -42.68
N SER A 404 28.90 11.69 -42.13
CA SER A 404 29.29 10.28 -41.89
C SER A 404 28.22 9.60 -41.01
N GLY A 405 27.71 8.47 -41.48
CA GLY A 405 26.67 7.71 -40.79
C GLY A 405 27.21 7.09 -39.50
N SER A 406 26.57 7.44 -38.38
CA SER A 406 26.63 6.66 -37.15
C SER A 406 25.19 6.42 -36.71
N ASP A 407 24.78 5.15 -36.73
CA ASP A 407 23.51 4.70 -36.18
C ASP A 407 23.54 4.93 -34.66
N SER A 408 23.02 6.07 -34.23
CA SER A 408 22.80 6.39 -32.81
C SER A 408 21.54 5.66 -32.32
N GLY A 409 21.73 4.38 -31.99
CA GLY A 409 20.77 3.63 -31.18
C GLY A 409 20.59 4.32 -29.83
N LEU A 410 19.44 4.96 -29.64
CA LEU A 410 19.06 5.57 -28.36
C LEU A 410 19.07 4.50 -27.26
N SER A 411 19.90 4.74 -26.24
CA SER A 411 19.99 3.94 -25.01
C SER A 411 18.61 3.78 -24.37
N THR A 412 18.28 2.56 -23.97
CA THR A 412 17.05 2.16 -23.29
C THR A 412 16.76 3.01 -22.05
N GLY A 413 17.79 3.58 -21.40
CA GLY A 413 17.63 4.49 -20.26
C GLY A 413 16.96 5.84 -20.58
N ALA A 414 16.98 6.30 -21.84
CA ALA A 414 16.30 7.54 -22.27
C ALA A 414 14.87 7.29 -22.79
N LYS A 415 14.52 6.04 -23.14
CA LYS A 415 13.17 5.67 -23.61
C LYS A 415 12.17 5.50 -22.45
N ALA A 416 12.63 5.12 -21.27
CA ALA A 416 11.77 4.92 -20.10
C ALA A 416 11.08 6.23 -19.62
N GLY A 417 11.73 7.39 -19.80
CA GLY A 417 11.17 8.68 -19.36
C GLY A 417 10.02 9.23 -20.21
N ILE A 418 9.91 8.85 -21.49
CA ILE A 418 8.91 9.39 -22.42
C ILE A 418 7.70 8.45 -22.53
N GLY A 419 7.89 7.15 -22.30
CA GLY A 419 6.81 6.14 -22.35
C GLY A 419 5.83 6.19 -21.17
N ALA A 420 6.30 6.54 -19.97
CA ALA A 420 5.50 6.50 -18.75
C ALA A 420 4.43 7.62 -18.68
N GLY A 421 4.70 8.80 -19.25
CA GLY A 421 3.78 9.96 -19.16
C GLY A 421 2.53 9.83 -20.03
N VAL A 422 2.65 9.23 -21.22
CA VAL A 422 1.53 9.13 -22.19
C VAL A 422 0.70 7.86 -21.94
N GLY A 423 1.30 6.79 -21.42
CA GLY A 423 0.58 5.55 -21.08
C GLY A 423 -0.41 5.71 -19.92
N VAL A 424 -0.04 6.46 -18.87
CA VAL A 424 -0.89 6.66 -17.69
C VAL A 424 -2.10 7.56 -17.99
N ALA A 425 -1.91 8.65 -18.74
CA ALA A 425 -3.02 9.50 -19.17
C ALA A 425 -3.97 8.77 -20.14
N GLY A 426 -3.42 7.93 -21.04
CA GLY A 426 -4.20 7.11 -21.96
C GLY A 426 -5.05 6.04 -21.26
N LEU A 427 -4.51 5.36 -20.25
CA LEU A 427 -5.24 4.36 -19.47
C LEU A 427 -6.31 4.97 -18.57
N ILE A 428 -6.06 6.16 -17.99
CA ILE A 428 -7.07 6.91 -17.22
C ILE A 428 -8.24 7.31 -18.13
N LEU A 429 -7.97 7.80 -19.35
CA LEU A 429 -9.02 8.18 -20.31
C LEU A 429 -9.78 6.97 -20.88
N LEU A 430 -9.10 5.85 -21.14
CA LEU A 430 -9.74 4.63 -21.62
C LEU A 430 -10.56 3.92 -20.54
N GLY A 431 -10.10 3.91 -19.29
CA GLY A 431 -10.84 3.37 -18.14
C GLY A 431 -12.12 4.17 -17.85
N LEU A 432 -12.03 5.50 -17.86
CA LEU A 432 -13.21 6.37 -17.70
C LEU A 432 -14.17 6.26 -18.90
N GLY A 433 -13.65 6.13 -20.12
CA GLY A 433 -14.44 5.97 -21.34
C GLY A 433 -15.19 4.64 -21.43
N ALA A 434 -14.54 3.53 -21.06
CA ALA A 434 -15.15 2.21 -21.04
C ALA A 434 -16.20 2.07 -19.93
N GLY A 435 -15.94 2.61 -18.73
CA GLY A 435 -16.89 2.62 -17.62
C GLY A 435 -18.19 3.38 -17.94
N PHE A 436 -18.09 4.50 -18.66
CA PHE A 436 -19.26 5.30 -19.05
C PHE A 436 -20.13 4.63 -20.12
N LEU A 437 -19.55 3.85 -21.04
CA LEU A 437 -20.28 3.15 -22.10
C LEU A 437 -20.97 1.87 -21.61
N ILE A 438 -20.39 1.19 -20.61
CA ILE A 438 -21.00 0.00 -20.00
C ILE A 438 -22.12 0.41 -19.02
N GLY A 439 -21.94 1.50 -18.26
CA GLY A 439 -22.95 2.04 -17.33
C GLY A 439 -24.22 2.59 -18.01
N LYS A 440 -24.19 2.85 -19.33
CA LYS A 440 -25.36 3.31 -20.08
C LYS A 440 -26.28 2.18 -20.57
N LYS A 441 -25.83 0.91 -20.55
CA LYS A 441 -26.61 -0.23 -21.07
C LYS A 441 -27.40 -1.02 -20.01
N THR A 442 -27.19 -0.76 -18.72
CA THR A 442 -27.81 -1.54 -17.62
C THR A 442 -28.97 -0.84 -16.91
N LYS A 443 -29.40 0.35 -17.34
CA LYS A 443 -30.67 0.93 -16.84
C LYS A 443 -31.88 0.28 -17.51
N ARG A 444 -32.23 -0.94 -17.08
CA ARG A 444 -33.60 -1.45 -17.19
C ARG A 444 -34.35 -1.08 -15.91
N LEU A 445 -35.45 -0.37 -16.07
CA LEU A 445 -36.37 0.04 -14.99
C LEU A 445 -37.10 -1.17 -14.37
N PRO A 446 -37.62 -1.03 -13.14
CA PRO A 446 -38.11 -2.11 -12.27
C PRO A 446 -39.55 -2.52 -12.60
N GLY A 447 -39.81 -3.83 -12.64
CA GLY A 447 -41.14 -4.41 -12.79
C GLY A 447 -41.80 -4.70 -11.44
N ALA A 448 -42.99 -4.14 -11.26
CA ALA A 448 -43.83 -4.19 -10.07
C ALA A 448 -44.40 -5.58 -9.74
N ILE A 449 -44.66 -5.79 -8.45
CA ILE A 449 -45.45 -6.88 -7.88
C ILE A 449 -46.94 -6.66 -8.22
N ALA A 450 -47.62 -7.70 -8.70
CA ALA A 450 -49.06 -7.85 -8.57
C ALA A 450 -49.43 -9.32 -8.29
N HIS A 451 -50.06 -9.54 -7.15
CA HIS A 451 -50.78 -10.77 -6.81
C HIS A 451 -51.98 -10.97 -7.75
N THR A 452 -52.20 -12.19 -8.23
CA THR A 452 -53.55 -12.78 -8.34
C THR A 452 -53.47 -14.30 -8.20
N SER A 453 -54.54 -14.83 -7.65
CA SER A 453 -54.77 -16.15 -7.09
C SER A 453 -55.30 -17.17 -8.09
N ASP A 454 -55.16 -18.43 -7.68
CA ASP A 454 -56.01 -19.60 -7.96
C ASP A 454 -55.91 -20.36 -9.29
N SER A 455 -55.50 -21.64 -9.17
CA SER A 455 -56.35 -22.83 -9.43
C SER A 455 -55.56 -23.99 -10.01
N GLY A 456 -55.89 -25.21 -9.58
CA GLY A 456 -55.78 -26.40 -10.43
C GLY A 456 -54.81 -27.49 -9.96
N TYR A 457 -55.35 -28.43 -9.21
CA TYR A 457 -54.82 -29.78 -9.00
C TYR A 457 -54.38 -30.48 -10.30
N GLN A 458 -53.25 -31.20 -10.26
CA GLN A 458 -53.18 -32.60 -10.72
C GLN A 458 -51.99 -33.33 -10.09
N LYS A 459 -52.23 -34.60 -9.73
CA LYS A 459 -51.43 -35.49 -8.89
C LYS A 459 -51.02 -36.73 -9.70
N ALA A 460 -49.87 -37.30 -9.32
CA ALA A 460 -49.35 -38.67 -9.55
C ALA A 460 -48.98 -39.01 -11.02
N GLU A 461 -47.90 -39.72 -11.31
CA GLU A 461 -47.44 -40.98 -10.69
C GLU A 461 -45.90 -41.12 -10.71
N LEU A 462 -45.32 -41.73 -9.67
CA LEU A 462 -44.13 -42.60 -9.80
C LEU A 462 -43.98 -43.47 -8.53
N ASP A 463 -44.69 -44.61 -8.52
CA ASP A 463 -44.21 -45.86 -7.89
C ASP A 463 -43.33 -46.56 -8.93
N GLY A 464 -42.29 -47.35 -8.65
CA GLY A 464 -41.78 -47.95 -7.43
C GLY A 464 -40.67 -48.95 -7.81
N ASP A 465 -40.19 -49.67 -6.80
CA ASP A 465 -39.40 -50.93 -6.83
C ASP A 465 -37.86 -50.91 -6.83
N ALA A 466 -37.34 -50.78 -5.61
CA ALA A 466 -36.69 -51.82 -4.81
C ALA A 466 -35.84 -52.92 -5.50
N LYS A 467 -34.57 -53.05 -5.06
CA LYS A 467 -34.17 -54.11 -4.09
C LYS A 467 -32.73 -53.94 -3.54
N PRO A 468 -32.45 -54.48 -2.33
CA PRO A 468 -31.15 -54.44 -1.67
C PRO A 468 -30.41 -55.79 -1.67
N SER A 469 -29.09 -55.76 -1.50
CA SER A 469 -28.26 -56.84 -0.95
C SER A 469 -27.07 -56.18 -0.24
N GLY A 470 -26.94 -56.27 1.09
CA GLY A 470 -26.25 -57.36 1.79
C GLY A 470 -24.73 -57.16 1.64
N GLY A 471 -23.88 -56.98 2.64
CA GLY A 471 -23.85 -57.31 4.06
C GLY A 471 -22.37 -57.58 4.40
N VAL A 472 -22.03 -57.70 5.70
CA VAL A 472 -20.71 -58.07 6.29
C VAL A 472 -19.85 -56.82 6.65
N LYS A 473 -19.88 -56.35 7.91
CA LYS A 473 -19.07 -56.75 9.09
C LYS A 473 -17.56 -56.58 8.89
N GLU A 474 -16.92 -55.69 9.65
CA GLU A 474 -16.10 -56.08 10.81
C GLU A 474 -15.62 -54.87 11.61
N ALA A 475 -15.50 -55.09 12.92
CA ALA A 475 -15.01 -54.18 13.92
C ALA A 475 -13.50 -54.37 14.10
N HIS A 476 -12.79 -53.32 14.50
CA HIS A 476 -11.67 -53.46 15.43
C HIS A 476 -11.56 -52.21 16.30
N SER A 477 -11.73 -52.45 17.60
CA SER A 477 -11.40 -51.63 18.75
C SER A 477 -9.89 -51.75 19.11
N VAL A 478 -9.51 -51.10 20.23
CA VAL A 478 -8.28 -51.28 21.06
C VAL A 478 -7.17 -50.25 20.74
N GLU A 479 -6.53 -49.48 21.63
CA GLU A 479 -6.50 -49.20 23.10
C GLU A 479 -5.70 -47.87 23.23
N ALA A 480 -6.06 -46.93 24.11
CA ALA A 480 -5.62 -46.82 25.51
C ALA A 480 -4.10 -46.96 25.76
N SER A 481 -3.48 -45.89 26.28
CA SER A 481 -2.29 -45.99 27.13
C SER A 481 -2.36 -44.88 28.18
N GLU A 482 -2.63 -45.33 29.41
CA GLU A 482 -2.42 -44.62 30.66
C GLU A 482 -0.91 -44.51 30.95
N MET A 483 -0.47 -43.43 31.59
CA MET A 483 0.67 -43.46 32.50
C MET A 483 0.36 -42.60 33.74
N GLN A 484 0.51 -43.25 34.89
CA GLN A 484 0.38 -42.78 36.28
C GLN A 484 1.43 -41.69 36.60
N ASP A 485 1.06 -40.59 37.26
CA ASP A 485 1.02 -40.37 38.74
C ASP A 485 2.29 -40.80 39.49
N THR A 486 3.05 -39.81 40.00
CA THR A 486 3.44 -39.72 41.42
C THR A 486 4.01 -38.32 41.71
N GLY A 487 3.57 -37.68 42.80
CA GLY A 487 4.44 -36.74 43.53
C GLY A 487 3.78 -35.52 44.16
N LYS A 488 3.07 -35.72 45.26
CA LYS A 488 2.67 -34.68 46.22
C LYS A 488 3.89 -33.99 46.86
N SER A 489 3.79 -32.68 47.10
CA SER A 489 4.28 -32.08 48.35
C SER A 489 3.49 -30.82 48.68
N GLU A 490 2.90 -30.81 49.87
CA GLU A 490 2.15 -29.71 50.47
C GLU A 490 3.07 -28.65 51.11
N LEU A 491 2.43 -27.54 51.49
CA LEU A 491 2.87 -26.21 51.92
C LEU A 491 3.80 -26.16 53.17
N PRO A 492 4.31 -24.96 53.52
CA PRO A 492 3.54 -24.23 54.54
C PRO A 492 3.37 -22.72 54.28
N VAL A 493 2.31 -22.25 54.92
CA VAL A 493 1.83 -20.89 55.17
C VAL A 493 2.88 -20.02 55.85
N ASN A 494 2.96 -18.73 55.49
CA ASN A 494 3.19 -17.69 56.48
C ASN A 494 2.56 -16.35 56.09
N GLN A 495 1.69 -15.91 56.99
CA GLN A 495 0.99 -14.64 57.01
C GLN A 495 1.72 -13.76 58.02
N VAL A 496 2.33 -12.64 57.60
CA VAL A 496 2.66 -11.54 58.54
C VAL A 496 2.40 -10.20 57.88
N ARG A 497 1.44 -9.50 58.47
CA ARG A 497 1.13 -8.08 58.35
C ARG A 497 2.17 -7.27 59.13
N ALA A 498 2.67 -6.19 58.55
CA ALA A 498 3.24 -5.08 59.31
C ALA A 498 2.98 -3.76 58.55
N GLU A 499 2.17 -2.91 59.18
CA GLU A 499 2.05 -1.48 58.90
C GLU A 499 3.26 -0.72 59.47
N LEU A 500 3.52 0.48 58.91
CA LEU A 500 4.08 1.73 59.49
C LEU A 500 4.93 2.42 58.41
N ALA A 501 4.43 3.47 57.77
CA ALA A 501 4.39 4.88 58.22
C ALA A 501 5.63 5.66 57.76
N GLY A 502 5.35 6.74 57.03
CA GLY A 502 6.28 7.68 56.39
C GLY A 502 5.56 8.44 55.30
#